data_AF-A0A957F3H8-F1
#
_entry.id   AF-A0A957F3H8-F1
#
_cell.length_a   1.000
_cell.length_b   1.000
_cell.length_c   1.000
_cell.angle_alpha   90.00
_cell.angle_beta   90.00
_cell.angle_gamma   90.00
#
_symmetry.space_group_name_H-M   'P 1'
#
loop_
_entity.id
_entity.type
_entity.pdbx_description
1 polymer ?
#
loop_
_entity_poly.entity_id
_entity_poly.type
_entity_poly.pdbx_seq_one_letter_code
_entity_poly.pdbx_strand_id
1 'polypeptide(L)'
;QPIDYAYLEQLEKMKMDAIPYPAKNGEVIMLDVQALLNGVSTSEMRQAGLPTRREVLSALNAGFDKGEFHGLLFELGIGKNDIGGESTAEQMRECVEFAERNNKYQDLVTVIASKRPHLFNESRRL
;
A
#
# COMPACT_ATOMS: atom_id res chain seq x y z
N GLN A 1 5.27 5.84 9.06
CA GLN A 1 3.87 5.41 9.29
C GLN A 1 3.16 5.39 7.94
N PRO A 2 2.25 4.42 7.68
CA PRO A 2 1.49 4.39 6.43
C PRO A 2 0.65 5.67 6.30
N ILE A 3 0.50 6.17 5.08
CA ILE A 3 -0.40 7.30 4.79
C ILE A 3 -1.78 6.71 4.52
N ASP A 4 -2.78 7.11 5.31
CA ASP A 4 -4.15 6.62 5.18
C ASP A 4 -4.82 7.15 3.90
N TYR A 5 -5.56 6.30 3.20
CA TYR A 5 -6.27 6.67 1.97
C TYR A 5 -7.38 7.69 2.23
N ALA A 6 -8.12 7.56 3.32
CA ALA A 6 -9.18 8.51 3.68
C ALA A 6 -8.61 9.92 3.89
N TYR A 7 -7.40 10.01 4.42
CA TYR A 7 -6.67 11.27 4.54
C TYR A 7 -6.27 11.83 3.16
N LEU A 8 -5.81 10.99 2.24
CA LEU A 8 -5.49 11.39 0.86
C LEU A 8 -6.72 11.87 0.07
N GLU A 9 -7.86 11.19 0.20
CA GLU A 9 -9.11 11.66 -0.40
C GLU A 9 -9.53 13.03 0.14
N GLN A 10 -9.33 13.28 1.43
CA GLN A 10 -9.64 14.58 2.02
C GLN A 10 -8.74 15.67 1.44
N LEU A 11 -7.45 15.40 1.27
CA LEU A 11 -6.50 16.32 0.66
C LEU A 11 -6.85 16.63 -0.80
N GLU A 12 -7.27 15.62 -1.56
CA GLU A 12 -7.77 15.80 -2.93
C GLU A 12 -9.02 16.69 -2.95
N LYS A 13 -10.01 16.45 -2.06
CA LYS A 13 -11.21 17.29 -1.92
C LYS A 13 -10.85 18.73 -1.54
N MET A 14 -9.76 18.93 -0.81
CA MET A 14 -9.21 20.23 -0.46
C MET A 14 -8.37 20.87 -1.59
N LYS A 15 -8.23 20.20 -2.74
CA LYS A 15 -7.39 20.62 -3.88
C LYS A 15 -5.92 20.82 -3.50
N MET A 16 -5.42 19.96 -2.61
CA MET A 16 -4.00 19.92 -2.29
C MET A 16 -3.28 18.99 -3.25
N ASP A 17 -2.34 19.53 -4.02
CA ASP A 17 -1.57 18.76 -5.00
C ASP A 17 -0.43 17.97 -4.35
N ALA A 18 0.13 18.47 -3.24
CA ALA A 18 1.24 17.83 -2.54
C ALA A 18 1.19 18.04 -1.02
N ILE A 19 1.76 17.10 -0.27
CA ILE A 19 1.91 17.17 1.18
C ILE A 19 3.38 17.07 1.62
N PRO A 20 3.78 17.81 2.67
CA PRO A 20 5.09 17.62 3.27
C PRO A 20 5.13 16.28 4.03
N TYR A 21 6.19 15.49 3.80
CA TYR A 21 6.42 14.22 4.48
C TYR A 21 7.89 14.07 4.86
N PRO A 22 8.21 13.55 6.05
CA PRO A 22 9.59 13.30 6.46
C PRO A 22 10.18 12.10 5.69
N ALA A 23 11.23 12.35 4.90
CA ALA A 23 12.04 11.31 4.28
C ALA A 23 12.87 10.54 5.32
N LYS A 24 13.40 9.39 4.92
CA LYS A 24 14.26 8.54 5.78
C LYS A 24 15.50 9.26 6.31
N ASN A 25 16.02 10.24 5.57
CA ASN A 25 17.18 11.05 5.96
C ASN A 25 16.81 12.26 6.87
N GLY A 26 15.53 12.41 7.22
CA GLY A 26 15.04 13.54 8.02
C GLY A 26 14.72 14.80 7.23
N GLU A 27 14.93 14.81 5.91
CA GLU A 27 14.52 15.92 5.05
C GLU A 27 13.00 15.91 4.84
N VAL A 28 12.40 17.09 4.67
CA VAL A 28 10.99 17.20 4.30
C VAL A 28 10.90 17.19 2.78
N ILE A 29 10.21 16.18 2.25
CA ILE A 29 9.94 16.03 0.82
C ILE A 29 8.46 16.25 0.55
N MET A 30 8.14 16.72 -0.65
CA MET A 30 6.77 16.92 -1.09
C MET A 30 6.29 15.66 -1.81
N LEU A 31 5.26 15.02 -1.26
CA LEU A 31 4.61 13.87 -1.88
C LEU A 31 3.39 14.33 -2.64
N ASP A 32 3.31 13.96 -3.92
CA ASP A 32 2.16 14.24 -4.78
C ASP A 32 0.95 13.40 -4.34
N VAL A 33 -0.15 14.09 -4.04
CA VAL A 33 -1.39 13.47 -3.51
C VAL A 33 -2.01 12.56 -4.54
N GLN A 34 -2.02 12.97 -5.82
CA GLN A 34 -2.56 12.15 -6.90
C GLN A 34 -1.70 10.92 -7.16
N ALA A 35 -0.38 11.05 -7.14
CA ALA A 35 0.51 9.90 -7.26
C ALA A 35 0.29 8.93 -6.09
N LEU A 36 0.04 9.42 -4.87
CA LEU A 36 -0.24 8.58 -3.71
C LEU A 36 -1.55 7.82 -3.87
N LEU A 37 -2.63 8.51 -4.25
CA LEU A 37 -3.95 7.92 -4.51
C LEU A 37 -3.92 6.88 -5.62
N ASN A 38 -3.19 7.17 -6.70
CA ASN A 38 -3.06 6.27 -7.85
C ASN A 38 -2.03 5.15 -7.66
N GLY A 39 -1.41 5.04 -6.47
CA GLY A 39 -0.41 4.01 -6.18
C GLY A 39 0.88 4.13 -7.01
N VAL A 40 1.18 5.31 -7.56
CA VAL A 40 2.34 5.55 -8.40
C VAL A 40 3.59 5.72 -7.53
N SER A 41 4.50 4.76 -7.57
CA SER A 41 5.78 4.84 -6.84
C SER A 41 6.72 5.89 -7.46
N THR A 42 6.69 7.14 -6.96
CA THR A 42 7.64 8.19 -7.37
C THR A 42 8.99 8.07 -6.66
N SER A 43 9.97 8.88 -7.08
CA SER A 43 11.29 8.92 -6.43
C SER A 43 11.21 9.45 -5.00
N GLU A 44 10.34 10.43 -4.77
CA GLU A 44 10.06 11.05 -3.48
C GLU A 44 9.43 10.03 -2.54
N MET A 45 8.46 9.23 -3.00
CA MET A 45 7.86 8.16 -2.18
C MET A 45 8.87 7.11 -1.72
N ARG A 46 9.84 6.77 -2.57
CA ARG A 46 10.92 5.85 -2.20
C ARG A 46 11.83 6.48 -1.15
N GLN A 47 12.11 7.78 -1.24
CA GLN A 47 12.84 8.53 -0.22
C GLN A 47 12.06 8.66 1.09
N ALA A 48 10.72 8.74 1.02
CA ALA A 48 9.80 8.67 2.17
C ALA A 48 9.77 7.28 2.84
N GLY A 49 10.29 6.25 2.17
CA GLY A 49 10.18 4.88 2.67
C GLY A 49 8.78 4.28 2.53
N LEU A 50 7.99 4.76 1.58
CA LEU A 50 6.70 4.17 1.29
C LEU A 50 6.88 2.80 0.60
N PRO A 51 6.07 1.78 0.94
CA PRO A 51 6.23 0.44 0.39
C PRO A 51 6.02 0.42 -1.13
N THR A 52 7.03 -0.08 -1.85
CA THR A 52 6.93 -0.37 -3.28
C THR A 52 6.06 -1.59 -3.54
N ARG A 53 5.57 -1.73 -4.77
CA ARG A 53 4.76 -2.89 -5.21
C ARG A 53 5.40 -4.23 -4.81
N ARG A 54 6.71 -4.33 -5.01
CA ARG A 54 7.50 -5.53 -4.67
C ARG A 54 7.52 -5.78 -3.17
N GLU A 55 7.63 -4.75 -2.35
CA GLU A 55 7.62 -4.87 -0.89
C GLU A 55 6.24 -5.24 -0.37
N VAL A 56 5.17 -4.68 -0.93
CA VAL A 56 3.78 -5.07 -0.62
C VAL A 56 3.52 -6.52 -0.99
N LEU A 57 3.91 -6.94 -2.20
CA LEU A 57 3.79 -8.34 -2.62
C LEU A 57 4.62 -9.28 -1.75
N SER A 58 5.84 -8.88 -1.38
CA SER A 58 6.69 -9.65 -0.48
C SER A 58 6.07 -9.76 0.91
N ALA A 59 5.47 -8.68 1.43
CA ALA A 59 4.78 -8.67 2.71
C ALA A 59 3.56 -9.58 2.70
N LEU A 60 2.77 -9.58 1.62
CA LEU A 60 1.64 -10.51 1.45
C LEU A 60 2.11 -11.97 1.46
N ASN A 61 3.12 -12.31 0.64
CA ASN A 61 3.60 -13.69 0.55
C ASN A 61 4.26 -14.19 1.84
N ALA A 62 4.95 -13.33 2.59
CA ALA A 62 5.65 -13.71 3.81
C ALA A 62 4.77 -13.66 5.06
N GLY A 63 3.74 -12.79 5.07
CA GLY A 63 3.01 -12.42 6.27
C GLY A 63 1.58 -12.90 6.36
N PHE A 64 1.04 -13.51 5.28
CA PHE A 64 -0.34 -13.96 5.20
C PHE A 64 -0.42 -15.38 4.65
N ASP A 65 -1.12 -16.26 5.37
CA ASP A 65 -1.55 -17.52 4.78
C ASP A 65 -2.79 -17.33 3.89
N LYS A 66 -3.26 -18.43 3.26
CA LYS A 66 -4.42 -18.38 2.35
C LYS A 66 -5.70 -17.88 3.03
N GLY A 67 -5.95 -18.29 4.28
CA GLY A 67 -7.14 -17.88 5.02
C GLY A 67 -7.08 -16.41 5.41
N GLU A 68 -5.92 -15.98 5.90
CA GLU A 68 -5.68 -14.58 6.26
C GLU A 68 -5.76 -13.65 5.03
N PHE A 69 -5.23 -14.10 3.89
CA PHE A 69 -5.32 -13.37 2.63
C PHE A 69 -6.79 -13.22 2.17
N HIS A 70 -7.60 -14.27 2.25
CA HIS A 70 -9.03 -14.15 1.93
C HIS A 70 -9.77 -13.19 2.88
N GLY A 71 -9.41 -13.17 4.16
CA GLY A 71 -9.93 -12.18 5.11
C GLY A 71 -9.54 -10.75 4.74
N LEU A 72 -8.30 -10.55 4.28
CA LEU A 72 -7.82 -9.27 3.78
C LEU A 72 -8.58 -8.82 2.52
N LEU A 73 -8.85 -9.72 1.57
CA LEU A 73 -9.67 -9.40 0.40
C LEU A 73 -11.08 -8.93 0.79
N PHE A 74 -11.69 -9.60 1.78
CA PHE A 74 -13.01 -9.21 2.30
C PHE A 74 -12.99 -7.80 2.91
N GLU A 75 -11.97 -7.47 3.71
CA GLU A 75 -11.82 -6.14 4.30
C GLU A 75 -11.60 -5.03 3.26
N LEU A 76 -10.89 -5.33 2.17
CA LEU A 76 -10.68 -4.41 1.05
C LEU A 76 -11.89 -4.32 0.10
N GLY A 77 -12.93 -5.11 0.36
CA GLY A 77 -14.08 -5.24 -0.53
C GLY A 77 -13.69 -5.70 -1.93
N ILE A 78 -12.68 -6.59 -2.02
CA ILE A 78 -12.22 -7.20 -3.27
C ILE A 78 -12.83 -8.61 -3.32
N GLY A 79 -13.67 -8.86 -4.32
CA GLY A 79 -14.24 -10.17 -4.56
C GLY A 79 -13.18 -11.15 -5.06
N LYS A 80 -13.30 -12.42 -4.65
CA LYS A 80 -12.39 -13.46 -5.14
C LYS A 80 -12.43 -13.63 -6.66
N ASN A 81 -13.56 -13.29 -7.29
CA ASN A 81 -13.73 -13.34 -8.74
C ASN A 81 -13.15 -12.12 -9.46
N ASP A 82 -12.75 -11.07 -8.73
CA ASP A 82 -12.16 -9.85 -9.29
C ASP A 82 -10.65 -9.99 -9.52
N ILE A 83 -10.04 -11.02 -8.91
CA ILE A 83 -8.62 -11.33 -9.03
C ILE A 83 -8.42 -12.70 -9.68
N GLY A 84 -7.44 -12.79 -10.59
CA GLY A 84 -7.06 -14.04 -11.22
C GLY A 84 -6.11 -14.88 -10.37
N GLY A 85 -5.75 -16.06 -10.88
CA GLY A 85 -4.72 -16.92 -10.30
C GLY A 85 -5.26 -18.24 -9.76
N GLU A 86 -4.54 -19.32 -10.06
CA GLU A 86 -4.85 -20.69 -9.62
C GLU A 86 -4.24 -20.97 -8.25
N SER A 87 -3.10 -20.35 -7.94
CA SER A 87 -2.42 -20.44 -6.65
C SER A 87 -2.66 -19.20 -5.77
N THR A 88 -2.51 -19.35 -4.45
CA THR A 88 -2.61 -18.21 -3.51
C THR A 88 -1.58 -17.13 -3.84
N ALA A 89 -0.36 -17.50 -4.22
CA ALA A 89 0.70 -16.55 -4.56
C ALA A 89 0.36 -15.75 -5.83
N GLU A 90 -0.23 -16.40 -6.83
CA GLU A 90 -0.75 -15.71 -8.02
C GLU A 90 -1.89 -14.76 -7.66
N GLN A 91 -2.81 -15.19 -6.80
CA GLN A 91 -3.90 -14.33 -6.32
C GLN A 91 -3.40 -13.12 -5.53
N MET A 92 -2.36 -13.28 -4.71
CA MET A 92 -1.71 -12.16 -4.02
C MET A 92 -1.07 -11.18 -5.01
N ARG A 93 -0.43 -11.68 -6.07
CA ARG A 93 0.11 -10.83 -7.15
C ARG A 93 -1.01 -10.07 -7.87
N GLU A 94 -2.06 -10.77 -8.26
CA GLU A 94 -3.23 -10.16 -8.92
C GLU A 94 -3.96 -9.18 -8.01
N CYS A 95 -4.01 -9.42 -6.69
CA CYS A 95 -4.57 -8.48 -5.73
C CYS A 95 -3.80 -7.16 -5.69
N VAL A 96 -2.46 -7.20 -5.73
CA VAL A 96 -1.64 -5.98 -5.81
C VAL A 96 -1.89 -5.25 -7.12
N GLU A 97 -1.94 -5.96 -8.25
CA GLU A 97 -2.26 -5.36 -9.55
C GLU A 97 -3.66 -4.75 -9.61
N PHE A 98 -4.64 -5.45 -9.05
CA PHE A 98 -6.01 -4.98 -8.93
C PHE A 98 -6.08 -3.72 -8.07
N ALA A 99 -5.37 -3.69 -6.95
CA ALA A 99 -5.33 -2.54 -6.06
C ALA A 99 -4.67 -1.32 -6.73
N GLU A 100 -3.61 -1.51 -7.52
CA GLU A 100 -3.00 -0.44 -8.33
C GLU A 100 -3.97 0.10 -9.39
N ARG A 101 -4.64 -0.78 -10.14
CA ARG A 101 -5.55 -0.37 -11.24
C ARG A 101 -6.82 0.32 -10.75
N ASN A 102 -7.25 0.05 -9.53
CA ASN A 102 -8.50 0.56 -8.96
C ASN A 102 -8.27 1.63 -7.87
N ASN A 103 -7.06 2.22 -7.79
CA ASN A 103 -6.70 3.24 -6.79
C ASN A 103 -6.90 2.79 -5.33
N LYS A 104 -6.85 1.48 -5.07
CA LYS A 104 -6.93 0.85 -3.73
C LYS A 104 -5.57 0.48 -3.16
N TYR A 105 -4.47 0.91 -3.79
CA TYR A 105 -3.12 0.52 -3.38
C TYR A 105 -2.78 0.99 -1.97
N GLN A 106 -3.16 2.23 -1.62
CA GLN A 106 -2.93 2.74 -0.26
C GLN A 106 -3.82 2.06 0.78
N ASP A 107 -5.04 1.67 0.42
CA ASP A 107 -5.90 0.84 1.29
C ASP A 107 -5.22 -0.50 1.58
N LEU A 108 -4.70 -1.16 0.55
CA LEU A 108 -3.98 -2.41 0.68
C LEU A 108 -2.76 -2.25 1.61
N VAL A 109 -1.94 -1.22 1.40
CA VAL A 109 -0.78 -0.92 2.27
C VAL A 109 -1.23 -0.68 3.71
N THR A 110 -2.29 0.11 3.91
CA THR A 110 -2.82 0.47 5.23
C THR A 110 -3.38 -0.74 5.96
N VAL A 111 -4.16 -1.59 5.29
CA VAL A 111 -4.71 -2.83 5.87
C VAL A 111 -3.59 -3.81 6.24
N ILE A 112 -2.60 -4.00 5.36
CA ILE A 112 -1.44 -4.85 5.68
C ILE A 112 -0.67 -4.28 6.87
N ALA A 113 -0.41 -2.96 6.88
CA ALA A 113 0.32 -2.31 7.96
C ALA A 113 -0.43 -2.36 9.29
N SER A 114 -1.77 -2.26 9.27
CA SER A 114 -2.62 -2.39 10.46
C SER A 114 -2.56 -3.80 11.05
N LYS A 115 -2.66 -4.83 10.20
CA LYS A 115 -2.62 -6.24 10.63
C LYS A 115 -1.22 -6.72 11.02
N ARG A 116 -0.20 -6.20 10.34
CA ARG A 116 1.20 -6.62 10.49
C ARG A 116 2.13 -5.40 10.39
N PRO A 117 2.17 -4.54 11.43
CA PRO A 117 2.97 -3.32 11.42
C PRO A 117 4.48 -3.56 11.21
N HIS A 118 4.96 -4.74 11.58
CA HIS A 118 6.37 -5.13 11.45
C HIS A 118 6.80 -5.45 10.02
N LEU A 119 5.87 -5.67 9.08
CA LEU A 119 6.23 -5.97 7.68
C LEU A 119 6.73 -4.75 6.91
N PHE A 120 6.33 -3.54 7.33
CA PHE A 120 6.77 -2.28 6.72
C PHE A 120 7.62 -1.41 7.65
N ASN A 121 7.65 -1.68 8.95
CA ASN A 121 8.61 -1.05 9.85
C ASN A 121 9.97 -1.72 9.74
N GLU A 122 10.86 -1.13 8.94
CA GLU A 122 12.28 -1.48 8.92
C GLU A 122 13.01 -1.20 10.26
N SER A 123 12.34 -0.64 11.27
CA SER A 123 12.91 -0.41 12.62
C SER A 123 13.30 -1.69 13.38
N ARG A 124 13.16 -2.89 12.77
CA ARG A 124 13.71 -4.16 13.28
C ARG A 124 14.68 -4.85 12.33
N ARG A 125 15.18 -4.18 11.28
CA ARG A 125 16.37 -4.64 10.54
C ARG A 125 17.61 -4.04 11.22
N LEU A 126 17.86 -4.47 12.46
CA LEU A 126 19.15 -4.34 13.15
C LEU A 126 19.79 -5.73 13.21
#